data_AF-A0A960AK00-F1
#
_entry.id   AF-A0A960AK00-F1
#
_cell.length_a   1.000
_cell.length_b   1.000
_cell.length_c   1.000
_cell.angle_alpha   90.00
_cell.angle_beta   90.00
_cell.angle_gamma   90.00
#
_symmetry.space_group_name_H-M   'P 1'
#
loop_
_entity.id
_entity.type
_entity.pdbx_description
1 polymer ?
#
loop_
_entity_poly.entity_id
_entity_poly.type
_entity_poly.pdbx_seq_one_letter_code
_entity_poly.pdbx_strand_id
1 'polypeptide(L)'
;MGLRRYIGVLVAAVFAAVGFVSPAAADDPPPSVVFIGDSVTAGFGYFGQKENAKNISGTVNNPYPSSWYFGDNSLSDCSPSGTTTPIDQCSNNNYNGAPWSAGPWKAGANSPNVAYSYQIAASQDPTKAAPVENWAVTGSTPAQWDTGGPFNFQLNSIKNTNVVMTLGANPILSSFLQIKLALVPVSNGACADSTQWLGWTGWWAYPPSHVVDCADQQWAANQQTQHLENVYKTLLKNQNKVLVMQYYTTCPWSFGNWQPEGNVDKGPAAGNPCPSQVQKVSECSSCPVKGKTSQWEQAIAAQNAMNAKIAAAVGSVQQWAKTQPGISAGNLQMAVPDQGAWQQHQAPDKDPWVFANDTWIHPSKAGHAQLAKTVTGAMCSAFGQWCGTQPAWVDAPTVAKATVTQVLKGKVPTKAKNKVAVDLPHRTKQQNAVGWTSLTPKICGIHEGDLVTYKKDGKCKVVASAVRSGNEKKHRSKYVVRVK
;
A
#
# COMPACT_ATOMS: atom_id res chain seq x y z
N MET A 1 29.15 93.00 -2.79
CA MET A 1 28.89 91.94 -1.79
C MET A 1 28.80 90.62 -2.57
N GLY A 2 29.90 89.89 -2.82
CA GLY A 2 30.51 88.89 -1.92
C GLY A 2 30.09 87.47 -2.40
N LEU A 3 30.85 86.81 -3.30
CA LEU A 3 31.76 85.65 -3.04
C LEU A 3 30.99 84.36 -2.61
N ARG A 4 31.07 83.14 -3.16
CA ARG A 4 32.11 82.28 -3.80
C ARG A 4 31.41 81.07 -4.51
N ARG A 5 31.75 80.73 -5.76
CA ARG A 5 32.59 79.59 -6.26
C ARG A 5 32.06 78.12 -6.13
N TYR A 6 31.76 77.54 -7.31
CA TYR A 6 32.29 76.28 -7.93
C TYR A 6 32.00 74.84 -7.40
N ILE A 7 31.67 73.99 -8.40
CA ILE A 7 32.05 72.57 -8.66
C ILE A 7 31.35 71.44 -7.87
N GLY A 8 30.54 70.64 -8.60
CA GLY A 8 30.87 69.25 -8.99
C GLY A 8 30.61 68.06 -8.05
N VAL A 9 30.04 67.01 -8.67
CA VAL A 9 30.18 65.55 -8.42
C VAL A 9 29.10 64.82 -7.58
N LEU A 10 28.58 63.76 -8.24
CA LEU A 10 27.84 62.57 -7.81
C LEU A 10 28.09 62.05 -6.37
N VAL A 11 27.09 61.36 -5.80
CA VAL A 11 27.16 59.96 -5.31
C VAL A 11 25.78 59.51 -4.73
N ALA A 12 25.49 58.22 -4.89
CA ALA A 12 24.28 57.50 -4.49
C ALA A 12 24.32 56.94 -3.05
N ALA A 13 23.14 56.64 -2.49
CA ALA A 13 22.89 55.70 -1.37
C ALA A 13 21.42 55.25 -1.45
N VAL A 14 21.06 53.99 -1.75
CA VAL A 14 21.02 52.78 -0.91
C VAL A 14 20.20 52.95 0.37
N PHE A 15 18.98 52.38 0.38
CA PHE A 15 18.30 51.92 1.59
C PHE A 15 17.89 50.46 1.41
N ALA A 16 18.37 49.64 2.34
CA ALA A 16 17.96 48.26 2.54
C ALA A 16 16.72 48.23 3.45
N ALA A 17 15.74 47.38 3.13
CA ALA A 17 14.71 46.94 4.07
C ALA A 17 14.37 45.47 3.82
N VAL A 18 14.25 44.78 4.94
CA VAL A 18 14.17 43.33 5.18
C VAL A 18 12.83 42.76 4.71
N GLY A 19 12.80 41.55 4.15
CA GLY A 19 11.54 40.90 3.76
C GLY A 19 11.67 39.40 3.46
N PHE A 20 11.47 38.58 4.50
CA PHE A 20 10.95 37.20 4.51
C PHE A 20 11.31 36.26 3.35
N VAL A 21 12.34 35.42 3.57
CA VAL A 21 12.54 34.19 2.81
C VAL A 21 11.44 33.20 3.22
N SER A 22 10.51 32.90 2.32
CA SER A 22 9.69 31.69 2.39
C SER A 22 10.53 30.50 1.90
N PRO A 23 10.49 29.32 2.55
CA PRO A 23 11.35 28.19 2.15
C PRO A 23 10.97 27.64 0.77
N ALA A 24 11.99 27.20 0.02
CA ALA A 24 11.87 26.57 -1.29
C ALA A 24 11.17 25.20 -1.22
N ALA A 25 10.33 24.91 -2.22
CA ALA A 25 9.70 23.60 -2.44
C ALA A 25 10.76 22.56 -2.90
N ALA A 26 10.74 21.39 -2.26
CA ALA A 26 11.65 20.26 -2.47
C ALA A 26 11.37 19.50 -3.80
N ASP A 27 12.38 18.78 -4.31
CA ASP A 27 12.26 17.84 -5.44
C ASP A 27 11.14 16.81 -5.22
N ASP A 28 10.35 16.51 -6.25
CA ASP A 28 9.33 15.47 -6.16
C ASP A 28 10.00 14.10 -5.99
N PRO A 29 9.67 13.33 -4.93
CA PRO A 29 10.24 12.01 -4.70
C PRO A 29 9.86 11.02 -5.84
N PRO A 30 10.67 9.96 -6.07
CA PRO A 30 10.30 8.88 -6.99
C PRO A 30 8.93 8.29 -6.60
N PRO A 31 8.10 7.86 -7.58
CA PRO A 31 6.74 7.38 -7.29
C PRO A 31 6.79 6.17 -6.35
N SER A 32 6.16 6.32 -5.19
CA SER A 32 6.10 5.29 -4.15
C SER A 32 5.09 4.20 -4.48
N VAL A 33 5.33 2.97 -4.07
CA VAL A 33 4.27 1.95 -4.12
C VAL A 33 3.45 2.06 -2.85
N VAL A 34 2.17 2.39 -3.00
CA VAL A 34 1.22 2.55 -1.89
C VAL A 34 0.45 1.26 -1.71
N PHE A 35 0.50 0.69 -0.52
CA PHE A 35 -0.28 -0.47 -0.13
C PHE A 35 -1.49 0.02 0.65
N ILE A 36 -2.70 -0.25 0.19
CA ILE A 36 -3.93 0.03 0.93
C ILE A 36 -4.65 -1.29 1.19
N GLY A 37 -5.36 -1.41 2.30
CA GLY A 37 -6.02 -2.67 2.60
C GLY A 37 -6.35 -2.87 4.06
N ASP A 38 -6.68 -4.11 4.36
CA ASP A 38 -7.04 -4.58 5.70
C ASP A 38 -5.86 -5.12 6.52
N SER A 39 -6.15 -5.99 7.48
CA SER A 39 -5.19 -6.55 8.43
C SER A 39 -4.08 -7.34 7.76
N VAL A 40 -4.37 -7.98 6.62
CA VAL A 40 -3.40 -8.74 5.84
C VAL A 40 -2.35 -7.81 5.23
N THR A 41 -2.77 -6.67 4.66
CA THR A 41 -1.86 -5.66 4.11
C THR A 41 -1.14 -4.88 5.21
N ALA A 42 -1.87 -4.51 6.27
CA ALA A 42 -1.29 -3.77 7.38
C ALA A 42 -0.11 -4.55 8.00
N GLY A 43 -0.21 -5.89 8.04
CA GLY A 43 0.80 -6.76 8.66
C GLY A 43 1.10 -6.36 10.09
N PHE A 44 0.06 -5.81 10.74
CA PHE A 44 -0.07 -5.25 12.08
C PHE A 44 0.62 -3.92 12.36
N GLY A 45 -0.13 -3.03 12.99
CA GLY A 45 0.37 -2.37 14.19
C GLY A 45 -0.66 -2.49 15.30
N TYR A 46 -0.16 -2.85 16.48
CA TYR A 46 -0.88 -2.68 17.73
C TYR A 46 0.03 -2.75 18.96
N PHE A 47 -0.43 -2.11 20.03
CA PHE A 47 0.18 -2.11 21.35
C PHE A 47 -0.89 -2.22 22.44
N GLY A 48 -0.94 -3.36 23.13
CA GLY A 48 -1.68 -3.54 24.38
C GLY A 48 -0.71 -3.83 25.53
N GLN A 49 -0.96 -3.26 26.72
CA GLN A 49 -0.10 -3.43 27.90
C GLN A 49 -0.61 -4.47 28.91
N LYS A 50 -1.61 -5.29 28.58
CA LYS A 50 -2.17 -6.29 29.50
C LYS A 50 -2.67 -7.56 28.82
N GLU A 51 -1.82 -8.22 28.06
CA GLU A 51 -1.86 -9.68 27.96
C GLU A 51 -0.45 -10.18 28.22
N ASN A 52 -0.29 -11.17 29.09
CA ASN A 52 0.99 -11.76 29.53
C ASN A 52 1.73 -12.53 28.41
N ALA A 53 1.68 -12.06 27.16
CA ALA A 53 2.56 -12.53 26.10
C ALA A 53 3.96 -11.96 26.38
N LYS A 54 4.93 -12.86 26.60
CA LYS A 54 6.28 -12.55 27.13
C LYS A 54 7.11 -11.55 26.30
N ASN A 55 6.64 -11.07 25.14
CA ASN A 55 7.39 -10.25 24.18
C ASN A 55 6.60 -9.11 23.50
N ILE A 56 5.50 -8.58 24.07
CA ILE A 56 4.71 -7.49 23.44
C ILE A 56 4.70 -6.22 24.33
N SER A 57 5.20 -5.07 23.84
CA SER A 57 5.12 -3.74 24.50
C SER A 57 5.21 -2.55 23.50
N GLY A 58 4.60 -1.37 23.78
CA GLY A 58 4.47 -0.21 22.84
C GLY A 58 5.14 1.12 23.17
N THR A 59 5.25 2.15 22.30
CA THR A 59 4.49 2.67 21.12
C THR A 59 5.36 3.08 19.89
N VAL A 60 4.79 3.16 18.66
CA VAL A 60 4.75 4.26 17.63
C VAL A 60 3.80 3.75 16.49
N ASN A 61 2.54 4.17 16.26
CA ASN A 61 1.68 5.25 16.80
C ASN A 61 0.26 4.70 17.08
N ASN A 62 -0.22 4.95 18.31
CA ASN A 62 -1.32 4.24 18.98
C ASN A 62 -2.40 5.24 19.44
N PRO A 63 -3.69 5.10 19.09
CA PRO A 63 -4.79 5.79 19.79
C PRO A 63 -5.55 4.92 20.82
N TYR A 64 -4.90 3.84 21.29
CA TYR A 64 -5.24 2.81 22.29
C TYR A 64 -6.27 1.74 21.94
N PRO A 65 -5.91 0.45 22.15
CA PRO A 65 -6.81 -0.45 22.87
C PRO A 65 -6.11 -1.11 24.04
N SER A 66 -6.83 -1.10 25.15
CA SER A 66 -6.63 -2.01 26.26
C SER A 66 -7.65 -3.17 26.22
N SER A 67 -8.32 -3.44 25.09
CA SER A 67 -9.49 -4.33 25.01
C SER A 67 -9.22 -5.78 24.58
N TRP A 68 -7.97 -6.21 24.41
CA TRP A 68 -7.71 -7.63 24.08
C TRP A 68 -7.87 -8.58 25.29
N TYR A 69 -8.00 -8.04 26.51
CA TYR A 69 -7.91 -8.82 27.75
C TYR A 69 -9.15 -9.65 28.11
N PHE A 70 -10.33 -9.42 27.51
CA PHE A 70 -11.57 -10.14 27.89
C PHE A 70 -12.44 -10.63 26.72
N GLY A 71 -11.97 -10.59 25.48
CA GLY A 71 -12.71 -11.14 24.34
C GLY A 71 -13.97 -10.35 23.92
N ASP A 72 -14.09 -9.08 24.34
CA ASP A 72 -15.09 -8.16 23.80
C ASP A 72 -14.62 -7.65 22.42
N ASN A 73 -15.35 -8.03 21.35
CA ASN A 73 -15.29 -7.54 19.96
C ASN A 73 -14.04 -6.75 19.50
N SER A 74 -12.86 -7.37 19.55
CA SER A 74 -11.58 -6.77 19.15
C SER A 74 -11.50 -6.27 17.69
N LEU A 75 -12.36 -6.77 16.81
CA LEU A 75 -12.50 -6.28 15.43
C LEU A 75 -13.39 -5.04 15.30
N SER A 76 -14.35 -4.81 16.21
CA SER A 76 -15.18 -3.59 16.17
C SER A 76 -14.40 -2.37 16.65
N ASP A 77 -13.49 -2.55 17.60
CA ASP A 77 -12.60 -1.50 18.10
C ASP A 77 -11.54 -1.10 17.06
N CYS A 78 -11.22 -2.01 16.12
CA CYS A 78 -10.42 -1.73 14.94
C CYS A 78 -11.19 -1.10 13.78
N SER A 79 -12.52 -1.17 13.82
CA SER A 79 -13.31 -0.54 12.78
C SER A 79 -13.19 0.97 12.97
N PRO A 80 -12.85 1.73 11.92
CA PRO A 80 -12.95 3.19 11.96
C PRO A 80 -14.42 3.59 12.24
N SER A 81 -14.75 3.77 13.52
CA SER A 81 -16.11 4.07 13.95
C SER A 81 -16.40 5.54 13.73
N GLY A 82 -17.05 5.87 12.61
CA GLY A 82 -17.85 7.09 12.42
C GLY A 82 -17.16 8.46 12.55
N THR A 83 -15.87 8.54 12.83
CA THR A 83 -15.14 9.81 12.87
C THR A 83 -14.65 10.19 11.48
N THR A 84 -14.79 11.47 11.11
CA THR A 84 -14.25 12.04 9.86
C THR A 84 -12.72 12.13 9.87
N THR A 85 -12.08 11.79 11.00
CA THR A 85 -10.62 11.81 11.17
C THR A 85 -10.12 10.37 11.28
N PRO A 86 -9.29 9.92 10.33
CA PRO A 86 -8.56 8.66 10.41
C PRO A 86 -7.75 8.55 11.70
N ILE A 87 -8.01 7.48 12.44
CA ILE A 87 -7.26 7.09 13.64
C ILE A 87 -6.49 5.83 13.31
N ASP A 88 -5.21 5.76 13.67
CA ASP A 88 -4.31 4.64 13.31
C ASP A 88 -4.49 3.45 14.24
N GLN A 89 -5.71 3.32 14.78
CA GLN A 89 -6.05 2.35 15.80
C GLN A 89 -5.69 0.94 15.41
N CYS A 90 -5.52 0.52 14.16
CA CYS A 90 -4.98 -0.81 13.87
C CYS A 90 -4.08 -0.81 12.63
N SER A 91 -3.32 0.26 12.48
CA SER A 91 -2.44 0.48 11.33
C SER A 91 -1.01 0.13 11.68
N ASN A 92 -0.15 -0.02 10.68
CA ASN A 92 1.24 -0.43 10.87
C ASN A 92 2.12 0.52 11.70
N ASN A 93 3.17 -0.04 12.32
CA ASN A 93 4.15 0.71 13.10
C ASN A 93 5.22 1.36 12.21
N ASN A 94 4.91 2.49 11.57
CA ASN A 94 5.89 3.33 10.87
C ASN A 94 6.56 4.31 11.85
N TYR A 95 7.90 4.27 11.93
CA TYR A 95 8.68 5.14 12.81
C TYR A 95 8.43 6.64 12.57
N ASN A 96 8.13 7.03 11.32
CA ASN A 96 8.02 8.43 10.94
C ASN A 96 6.65 9.08 11.23
N GLY A 97 5.64 8.34 11.68
CA GLY A 97 4.30 8.89 11.92
C GLY A 97 3.16 7.95 11.54
N ALA A 98 1.93 8.49 11.50
CA ALA A 98 0.75 7.74 11.06
C ALA A 98 0.91 7.27 9.59
N PRO A 99 0.49 6.05 9.22
CA PRO A 99 0.98 5.47 7.97
C PRO A 99 0.54 6.17 6.68
N TRP A 100 -0.63 6.84 6.69
CA TRP A 100 -1.14 7.63 5.56
C TRP A 100 -0.58 9.06 5.46
N SER A 101 0.33 9.47 6.35
CA SER A 101 0.97 10.80 6.30
C SER A 101 2.48 10.76 6.55
N ALA A 102 3.02 9.64 7.02
CA ALA A 102 4.43 9.45 7.33
C ALA A 102 5.34 9.22 6.11
N GLY A 103 4.74 8.96 4.94
CA GLY A 103 5.48 8.63 3.73
C GLY A 103 6.13 7.23 3.79
N PRO A 104 7.29 7.03 3.13
CA PRO A 104 7.93 5.73 3.03
C PRO A 104 8.18 5.07 4.37
N TRP A 105 8.00 3.76 4.39
CA TRP A 105 8.17 2.97 5.60
C TRP A 105 9.58 3.04 6.16
N LYS A 106 9.66 3.23 7.46
CA LYS A 106 10.90 3.14 8.23
C LYS A 106 10.67 2.27 9.47
N ALA A 107 11.50 1.24 9.61
CA ALA A 107 11.49 0.39 10.79
C ALA A 107 11.91 1.18 12.04
N GLY A 108 11.11 1.10 13.11
CA GLY A 108 11.53 1.45 14.45
C GLY A 108 12.32 0.31 15.10
N ALA A 109 12.98 0.58 16.22
CA ALA A 109 13.76 -0.42 16.96
C ALA A 109 12.95 -1.67 17.34
N ASN A 110 11.63 -1.50 17.50
CA ASN A 110 10.69 -2.55 17.91
C ASN A 110 9.60 -2.83 16.85
N SER A 111 9.74 -2.32 15.61
CA SER A 111 8.73 -2.56 14.58
C SER A 111 8.81 -4.01 14.08
N PRO A 112 7.70 -4.77 14.05
CA PRO A 112 7.69 -6.07 13.40
C PRO A 112 7.79 -5.90 11.88
N ASN A 113 8.97 -6.18 11.31
CA ASN A 113 9.23 -6.09 9.87
C ASN A 113 8.64 -7.29 9.11
N VAL A 114 7.35 -7.59 9.32
CA VAL A 114 6.75 -8.84 8.83
C VAL A 114 5.71 -8.63 7.74
N ALA A 115 4.99 -7.49 7.72
CA ALA A 115 4.06 -7.16 6.65
C ALA A 115 4.70 -7.40 5.28
N TYR A 116 3.96 -7.98 4.33
CA TYR A 116 4.56 -8.35 3.05
C TYR A 116 5.04 -7.12 2.27
N SER A 117 4.40 -5.96 2.46
CA SER A 117 4.88 -4.66 1.96
C SER A 117 6.28 -4.32 2.49
N TYR A 118 6.58 -4.64 3.75
CA TYR A 118 7.89 -4.40 4.36
C TYR A 118 8.92 -5.45 3.99
N GLN A 119 8.49 -6.70 3.79
CA GLN A 119 9.36 -7.71 3.21
C GLN A 119 9.78 -7.31 1.78
N ILE A 120 8.86 -6.75 0.99
CA ILE A 120 9.18 -6.16 -0.31
C ILE A 120 10.17 -5.01 -0.12
N ALA A 121 9.89 -4.04 0.75
CA ALA A 121 10.78 -2.91 1.02
C ALA A 121 12.21 -3.35 1.37
N ALA A 122 12.34 -4.31 2.31
CA ALA A 122 13.62 -4.82 2.78
C ALA A 122 14.36 -5.69 1.75
N SER A 123 13.65 -6.31 0.80
CA SER A 123 14.25 -7.15 -0.24
C SER A 123 14.78 -6.38 -1.45
N GLN A 124 14.49 -5.08 -1.56
CA GLN A 124 14.92 -4.24 -2.67
C GLN A 124 16.40 -3.87 -2.58
N ASP A 125 17.04 -3.65 -3.74
CA ASP A 125 18.37 -3.04 -3.81
C ASP A 125 18.28 -1.61 -3.26
N PRO A 126 19.02 -1.25 -2.19
CA PRO A 126 18.94 0.07 -1.58
C PRO A 126 19.24 1.22 -2.55
N THR A 127 20.03 0.98 -3.61
CA THR A 127 20.40 2.00 -4.60
C THR A 127 19.33 2.24 -5.67
N LYS A 128 18.30 1.39 -5.70
CA LYS A 128 17.24 1.36 -6.72
C LYS A 128 15.86 1.07 -6.13
N ALA A 129 15.73 1.17 -4.80
CA ALA A 129 14.49 0.85 -4.10
C ALA A 129 13.42 1.87 -4.46
N ALA A 130 12.25 1.38 -4.85
CA ALA A 130 11.05 2.20 -4.88
C ALA A 130 10.60 2.42 -3.42
N PRO A 131 10.25 3.64 -3.02
CA PRO A 131 9.69 3.87 -1.69
C PRO A 131 8.43 3.03 -1.53
N VAL A 132 8.29 2.34 -0.40
CA VAL A 132 7.10 1.55 -0.07
C VAL A 132 6.35 2.24 1.05
N GLU A 133 5.09 2.53 0.82
CA GLU A 133 4.19 3.13 1.79
C GLU A 133 3.09 2.14 2.11
N ASN A 134 2.90 1.83 3.39
CA ASN A 134 1.81 0.97 3.82
C ASN A 134 0.75 1.84 4.47
N TRP A 135 -0.34 2.13 3.78
CA TRP A 135 -1.48 2.91 4.29
C TRP A 135 -2.62 1.98 4.73
N ALA A 136 -2.41 0.68 4.77
CA ALA A 136 -3.44 -0.26 5.18
C ALA A 136 -3.80 -0.13 6.66
N VAL A 137 -5.08 -0.38 6.92
CA VAL A 137 -5.72 -0.27 8.23
C VAL A 137 -6.48 -1.56 8.48
N THR A 138 -6.11 -2.29 9.53
CA THR A 138 -6.80 -3.50 9.96
C THR A 138 -8.28 -3.21 10.22
N GLY A 139 -9.17 -4.12 9.86
CA GLY A 139 -10.61 -3.92 9.98
C GLY A 139 -11.22 -3.03 8.90
N SER A 140 -10.40 -2.34 8.08
CA SER A 140 -10.96 -1.45 7.05
C SER A 140 -11.78 -2.19 5.99
N THR A 141 -12.84 -1.53 5.53
CA THR A 141 -13.78 -2.06 4.53
C THR A 141 -13.75 -1.21 3.27
N PRO A 142 -14.17 -1.73 2.11
CA PRO A 142 -14.30 -0.93 0.88
C PRO A 142 -15.08 0.37 1.08
N ALA A 143 -16.17 0.35 1.86
CA ALA A 143 -17.00 1.52 2.13
C ALA A 143 -16.23 2.66 2.82
N GLN A 144 -15.21 2.33 3.62
CA GLN A 144 -14.42 3.34 4.34
C GLN A 144 -13.40 4.04 3.44
N TRP A 145 -13.05 3.44 2.30
CA TRP A 145 -12.20 4.03 1.27
C TRP A 145 -13.01 4.73 0.17
N ASP A 146 -14.25 4.29 -0.05
CA ASP A 146 -15.20 4.90 -0.98
C ASP A 146 -15.73 6.27 -0.49
N THR A 147 -16.45 6.97 -1.36
CA THR A 147 -17.09 8.27 -1.15
C THR A 147 -17.90 8.29 0.14
N GLY A 148 -17.59 9.26 1.01
CA GLY A 148 -18.21 9.39 2.33
C GLY A 148 -17.51 8.60 3.44
N GLY A 149 -16.57 7.71 3.10
CA GLY A 149 -15.72 7.00 4.05
C GLY A 149 -14.56 7.85 4.59
N PRO A 150 -14.03 7.51 5.78
CA PRO A 150 -12.98 8.28 6.45
C PRO A 150 -11.64 8.30 5.69
N PHE A 151 -11.36 7.31 4.85
CA PHE A 151 -10.13 7.24 4.06
C PHE A 151 -10.30 7.74 2.63
N ASN A 152 -11.47 8.28 2.27
CA ASN A 152 -11.72 8.73 0.91
C ASN A 152 -10.79 9.88 0.51
N PHE A 153 -10.48 10.79 1.43
CA PHE A 153 -9.54 11.88 1.18
C PHE A 153 -8.14 11.34 0.83
N GLN A 154 -7.65 10.34 1.58
CA GLN A 154 -6.40 9.64 1.32
C GLN A 154 -6.45 8.93 -0.02
N LEU A 155 -7.53 8.22 -0.34
CA LEU A 155 -7.67 7.55 -1.64
C LEU A 155 -7.54 8.56 -2.80
N ASN A 156 -8.16 9.73 -2.66
CA ASN A 156 -8.11 10.80 -3.66
C ASN A 156 -6.74 11.48 -3.77
N SER A 157 -5.88 11.38 -2.75
CA SER A 157 -4.53 11.95 -2.78
C SER A 157 -3.52 11.06 -3.52
N ILE A 158 -3.80 9.75 -3.65
CA ILE A 158 -2.94 8.80 -4.39
C ILE A 158 -3.08 9.05 -5.89
N LYS A 159 -2.01 9.53 -6.54
CA LYS A 159 -2.02 9.89 -7.97
C LYS A 159 -0.74 9.46 -8.66
N ASN A 160 -0.85 9.09 -9.94
CA ASN A 160 0.25 8.76 -10.84
C ASN A 160 1.25 7.75 -10.25
N THR A 161 0.76 6.76 -9.47
CA THR A 161 1.63 5.81 -8.79
C THR A 161 1.13 4.36 -8.84
N ASN A 162 1.89 3.43 -8.27
CA ASN A 162 1.48 2.05 -8.13
C ASN A 162 0.73 1.84 -6.80
N VAL A 163 -0.38 1.12 -6.85
CA VAL A 163 -1.19 0.76 -5.68
C VAL A 163 -1.34 -0.74 -5.61
N VAL A 164 -1.03 -1.34 -4.47
CA VAL A 164 -1.32 -2.76 -4.19
C VAL A 164 -2.40 -2.83 -3.12
N MET A 165 -3.37 -3.73 -3.25
CA MET A 165 -4.46 -3.80 -2.29
C MET A 165 -4.98 -5.19 -1.94
N THR A 166 -5.22 -5.44 -0.64
CA THR A 166 -6.15 -6.47 -0.14
C THR A 166 -7.30 -5.77 0.59
N LEU A 167 -8.48 -5.71 -0.03
CA LEU A 167 -9.64 -5.05 0.57
C LEU A 167 -10.91 -5.83 0.23
N GLY A 168 -11.80 -6.04 1.22
CA GLY A 168 -13.11 -6.66 1.03
C GLY A 168 -13.41 -7.91 1.88
N ALA A 169 -12.43 -8.55 2.52
CA ALA A 169 -12.69 -9.76 3.30
C ALA A 169 -13.27 -9.48 4.70
N ASN A 170 -12.84 -8.41 5.38
CA ASN A 170 -13.21 -8.16 6.78
C ASN A 170 -14.72 -8.27 7.07
N PRO A 171 -15.63 -7.68 6.28
CA PRO A 171 -17.07 -7.72 6.57
C PRO A 171 -17.66 -9.12 6.50
N ILE A 172 -17.07 -9.99 5.69
CA ILE A 172 -17.51 -11.38 5.58
C ILE A 172 -16.84 -12.22 6.66
N LEU A 173 -15.54 -12.05 6.90
CA LEU A 173 -14.83 -12.76 7.96
C LEU A 173 -15.42 -12.46 9.34
N SER A 174 -15.81 -11.21 9.62
CA SER A 174 -16.52 -10.85 10.86
C SER A 174 -17.91 -11.48 10.94
N SER A 175 -18.58 -11.64 9.80
CA SER A 175 -19.91 -12.27 9.74
C SER A 175 -19.88 -13.74 10.13
N PHE A 176 -18.76 -14.44 9.93
CA PHE A 176 -18.60 -15.84 10.35
C PHE A 176 -17.93 -16.00 11.71
N LEU A 177 -17.51 -14.93 12.37
CA LEU A 177 -16.81 -15.02 13.65
C LEU A 177 -17.79 -15.41 14.77
N GLN A 178 -17.49 -16.50 15.48
CA GLN A 178 -18.11 -16.80 16.76
C GLN A 178 -17.03 -16.98 17.82
N ILE A 179 -17.18 -16.32 18.97
CA ILE A 179 -16.30 -16.49 20.11
C ILE A 179 -17.18 -16.71 21.34
N LYS A 180 -16.94 -17.81 22.05
CA LYS A 180 -17.59 -18.14 23.33
C LYS A 180 -16.56 -18.17 24.45
N LEU A 181 -16.83 -17.47 25.54
CA LEU A 181 -16.05 -17.53 26.77
C LEU A 181 -16.96 -18.07 27.89
N ALA A 182 -16.55 -19.18 28.53
CA ALA A 182 -17.32 -19.80 29.61
C ALA A 182 -18.82 -19.97 29.28
N LEU A 183 -19.13 -20.49 28.09
CA LEU A 183 -20.49 -20.69 27.54
C LEU A 183 -21.28 -19.43 27.19
N VAL A 184 -20.73 -18.23 27.38
CA VAL A 184 -21.37 -16.98 26.96
C VAL A 184 -20.81 -16.57 25.59
N PRO A 185 -21.65 -16.40 24.55
CA PRO A 185 -21.22 -15.80 23.30
C PRO A 185 -20.80 -14.35 23.55
N VAL A 186 -19.52 -14.05 23.36
CA VAL A 186 -18.98 -12.68 23.44
C VAL A 186 -18.93 -12.02 22.06
N SER A 187 -18.90 -12.84 20.99
CA SER A 187 -19.10 -12.37 19.63
C SER A 187 -19.86 -13.41 18.81
N ASN A 188 -20.84 -12.96 18.03
CA ASN A 188 -21.64 -13.81 17.15
C ASN A 188 -21.96 -13.06 15.85
N GLY A 189 -21.21 -13.36 14.79
CA GLY A 189 -21.43 -12.81 13.47
C GLY A 189 -22.74 -13.31 12.84
N ALA A 190 -23.29 -12.53 11.91
CA ALA A 190 -24.60 -12.79 11.29
C ALA A 190 -24.70 -14.15 10.57
N CYS A 191 -23.57 -14.75 10.20
CA CYS A 191 -23.47 -16.05 9.53
C CYS A 191 -22.87 -17.16 10.39
N ALA A 192 -22.53 -16.90 11.66
CA ALA A 192 -21.92 -17.92 12.51
C ALA A 192 -22.79 -19.19 12.63
N ASP A 193 -24.09 -19.01 12.83
CA ASP A 193 -25.06 -20.11 12.97
C ASP A 193 -25.41 -20.80 11.62
N SER A 194 -24.95 -20.25 10.49
CA SER A 194 -25.12 -20.89 9.17
C SER A 194 -24.16 -22.07 8.94
N THR A 195 -23.25 -22.33 9.88
CA THR A 195 -22.19 -23.34 9.75
C THR A 195 -22.57 -24.69 10.35
N GLN A 196 -23.29 -24.68 11.48
CA GLN A 196 -23.79 -25.89 12.12
C GLN A 196 -25.00 -25.63 13.02
N TRP A 197 -25.70 -26.69 13.38
CA TRP A 197 -26.86 -26.66 14.26
C TRP A 197 -26.87 -27.89 15.19
N LEU A 198 -27.54 -27.77 16.35
CA LEU A 198 -27.68 -28.86 17.31
C LEU A 198 -28.93 -29.68 17.01
N GLY A 199 -28.74 -30.94 16.66
CA GLY A 199 -29.81 -31.92 16.50
C GLY A 199 -29.97 -32.86 17.68
N TRP A 200 -31.04 -33.65 17.66
CA TRP A 200 -31.37 -34.59 18.73
C TRP A 200 -30.33 -35.71 18.95
N THR A 201 -29.47 -35.96 17.95
CA THR A 201 -28.35 -36.93 18.01
C THR A 201 -26.97 -36.29 18.13
N GLY A 202 -26.89 -34.97 18.32
CA GLY A 202 -25.63 -34.21 18.40
C GLY A 202 -25.54 -33.10 17.36
N TRP A 203 -24.33 -32.60 17.15
CA TRP A 203 -24.05 -31.49 16.24
C TRP A 203 -24.00 -31.94 14.77
N TRP A 204 -24.56 -31.09 13.90
CA TRP A 204 -24.63 -31.30 12.47
C TRP A 204 -24.15 -30.05 11.76
N ALA A 205 -23.33 -30.22 10.74
CA ALA A 205 -22.91 -29.12 9.89
C ALA A 205 -23.89 -28.94 8.72
N TYR A 206 -24.03 -27.69 8.29
CA TYR A 206 -24.69 -27.38 7.03
C TYR A 206 -23.77 -27.70 5.84
N PRO A 207 -24.30 -27.95 4.63
CA PRO A 207 -23.47 -28.06 3.44
C PRO A 207 -22.74 -26.73 3.15
N PRO A 208 -21.56 -26.73 2.48
CA PRO A 208 -20.84 -25.51 2.15
C PRO A 208 -21.67 -24.47 1.37
N SER A 209 -22.67 -24.89 0.59
CA SER A 209 -23.59 -23.98 -0.10
C SER A 209 -24.33 -23.04 0.85
N HIS A 210 -24.73 -23.51 2.02
CA HIS A 210 -25.48 -22.71 3.00
C HIS A 210 -24.62 -21.57 3.58
N VAL A 211 -23.33 -21.86 3.78
CA VAL A 211 -22.32 -20.88 4.21
C VAL A 211 -22.08 -19.87 3.10
N VAL A 212 -21.96 -20.32 1.84
CA VAL A 212 -21.82 -19.44 0.68
C VAL A 212 -23.05 -18.53 0.53
N ASP A 213 -24.27 -19.05 0.69
CA ASP A 213 -25.50 -18.27 0.60
C ASP A 213 -25.53 -17.14 1.64
N CYS A 214 -25.11 -17.41 2.89
CA CYS A 214 -25.01 -16.37 3.90
C CYS A 214 -23.91 -15.35 3.57
N ALA A 215 -22.74 -15.81 3.13
CA ALA A 215 -21.65 -14.92 2.70
C ALA A 215 -22.11 -13.98 1.58
N ASP A 216 -22.87 -14.50 0.62
CA ASP A 216 -23.41 -13.76 -0.51
C ASP A 216 -24.45 -12.72 -0.07
N GLN A 217 -25.32 -13.07 0.88
CA GLN A 217 -26.27 -12.13 1.48
C GLN A 217 -25.54 -11.00 2.21
N GLN A 218 -24.51 -11.31 3.01
CA GLN A 218 -23.72 -10.29 3.70
C GLN A 218 -22.93 -9.42 2.72
N TRP A 219 -22.38 -10.00 1.66
CA TRP A 219 -21.68 -9.26 0.61
C TRP A 219 -22.60 -8.23 -0.05
N ALA A 220 -23.84 -8.64 -0.37
CA ALA A 220 -24.85 -7.78 -0.98
C ALA A 220 -25.35 -6.71 0.01
N ALA A 221 -25.67 -7.09 1.24
CA ALA A 221 -26.14 -6.17 2.28
C ALA A 221 -25.13 -5.05 2.56
N ASN A 222 -23.84 -5.37 2.52
CA ASN A 222 -22.76 -4.40 2.70
C ASN A 222 -22.35 -3.67 1.41
N GLN A 223 -23.03 -3.91 0.28
CA GLN A 223 -22.74 -3.30 -1.02
C GLN A 223 -21.27 -3.43 -1.45
N GLN A 224 -20.61 -4.53 -1.08
CA GLN A 224 -19.15 -4.70 -1.22
C GLN A 224 -18.65 -4.49 -2.66
N THR A 225 -19.34 -5.06 -3.65
CA THR A 225 -19.00 -4.89 -5.06
C THR A 225 -19.00 -3.41 -5.44
N GLN A 226 -20.05 -2.67 -5.08
CA GLN A 226 -20.19 -1.26 -5.47
C GLN A 226 -19.05 -0.42 -4.90
N HIS A 227 -18.75 -0.60 -3.61
CA HIS A 227 -17.66 0.12 -2.95
C HIS A 227 -16.28 -0.25 -3.53
N LEU A 228 -16.01 -1.53 -3.79
CA LEU A 228 -14.77 -1.96 -4.44
C LEU A 228 -14.61 -1.34 -5.82
N GLU A 229 -15.67 -1.38 -6.64
CA GLU A 229 -15.63 -0.78 -7.96
C GLU A 229 -15.36 0.73 -7.90
N ASN A 230 -15.97 1.45 -6.96
CA ASN A 230 -15.75 2.87 -6.79
C ASN A 230 -14.32 3.19 -6.36
N VAL A 231 -13.73 2.39 -5.47
CA VAL A 231 -12.32 2.51 -5.08
C VAL A 231 -11.42 2.31 -6.30
N TYR A 232 -11.63 1.25 -7.09
CA TYR A 232 -10.82 0.99 -8.28
C TYR A 232 -10.97 2.11 -9.33
N LYS A 233 -12.20 2.55 -9.59
CA LYS A 233 -12.49 3.66 -10.51
C LYS A 233 -11.80 4.95 -10.07
N THR A 234 -11.78 5.24 -8.77
CA THR A 234 -11.10 6.44 -8.21
C THR A 234 -9.59 6.36 -8.44
N LEU A 235 -8.96 5.23 -8.13
CA LEU A 235 -7.52 5.04 -8.35
C LEU A 235 -7.14 5.14 -9.83
N LEU A 236 -7.94 4.55 -10.72
CA LEU A 236 -7.71 4.63 -12.16
C LEU A 236 -7.89 6.05 -12.73
N LYS A 237 -8.91 6.81 -12.27
CA LYS A 237 -9.08 8.23 -12.64
C LYS A 237 -7.87 9.07 -12.23
N ASN A 238 -7.26 8.71 -11.10
CA ASN A 238 -6.03 9.32 -10.60
C ASN A 238 -4.75 8.83 -11.31
N GLN A 239 -4.87 8.11 -12.43
CA GLN A 239 -3.77 7.63 -13.27
C GLN A 239 -2.85 6.63 -12.55
N ASN A 240 -3.37 5.92 -11.54
CA ASN A 240 -2.60 4.89 -10.85
C ASN A 240 -2.59 3.56 -11.64
N LYS A 241 -1.58 2.74 -11.36
CA LYS A 241 -1.53 1.32 -11.71
C LYS A 241 -1.90 0.53 -10.46
N VAL A 242 -2.94 -0.28 -10.51
CA VAL A 242 -3.56 -0.95 -9.37
C VAL A 242 -3.40 -2.45 -9.51
N LEU A 243 -2.81 -3.08 -8.50
CA LEU A 243 -2.77 -4.53 -8.32
C LEU A 243 -3.70 -4.94 -7.17
N VAL A 244 -4.79 -5.63 -7.51
CA VAL A 244 -5.70 -6.23 -6.54
C VAL A 244 -5.19 -7.62 -6.17
N MET A 245 -4.97 -7.86 -4.89
CA MET A 245 -4.63 -9.17 -4.37
C MET A 245 -5.91 -9.87 -3.94
N GLN A 246 -6.14 -11.09 -4.44
CA GLN A 246 -7.13 -11.98 -3.84
C GLN A 246 -6.69 -12.39 -2.43
N TYR A 247 -7.67 -12.75 -1.62
CA TYR A 247 -7.39 -13.31 -0.31
C TYR A 247 -6.90 -14.75 -0.45
N TYR A 248 -5.99 -15.11 0.43
CA TYR A 248 -5.66 -16.50 0.64
C TYR A 248 -6.86 -17.23 1.28
N THR A 249 -6.88 -18.55 1.12
CA THR A 249 -7.81 -19.43 1.79
C THR A 249 -7.23 -19.79 3.15
N THR A 250 -7.88 -19.30 4.20
CA THR A 250 -7.57 -19.70 5.58
C THR A 250 -8.75 -20.39 6.22
N CYS A 251 -8.55 -20.98 7.40
CA CYS A 251 -9.67 -21.36 8.23
C CYS A 251 -9.44 -20.80 9.61
N PRO A 252 -10.18 -19.74 9.94
CA PRO A 252 -10.13 -19.20 11.27
C PRO A 252 -10.63 -20.25 12.27
N TRP A 253 -9.94 -20.45 13.39
CA TRP A 253 -10.45 -21.29 14.47
C TRP A 253 -11.86 -20.85 14.92
N SER A 254 -12.08 -19.54 14.94
CA SER A 254 -13.37 -18.91 15.27
C SER A 254 -14.37 -18.88 14.11
N PHE A 255 -14.13 -19.62 13.02
CA PHE A 255 -15.04 -19.68 11.90
C PHE A 255 -16.27 -20.50 12.28
N GLY A 256 -17.42 -19.86 12.30
CA GLY A 256 -18.70 -20.45 12.61
C GLY A 256 -18.81 -20.95 14.04
N ASN A 257 -19.83 -21.76 14.27
CA ASN A 257 -20.13 -22.33 15.57
C ASN A 257 -19.32 -23.60 15.85
N TRP A 258 -18.23 -23.86 15.14
CA TRP A 258 -17.45 -25.10 15.23
C TRP A 258 -16.71 -25.30 16.57
N GLN A 259 -16.69 -24.30 17.44
CA GLN A 259 -15.96 -24.33 18.70
C GLN A 259 -16.60 -25.29 19.72
N PRO A 260 -15.89 -26.35 20.18
CA PRO A 260 -16.14 -26.89 21.50
C PRO A 260 -15.59 -25.87 22.51
N GLU A 261 -16.46 -25.30 23.33
CA GLU A 261 -16.20 -24.42 24.48
C GLU A 261 -14.76 -23.85 24.61
N GLY A 262 -14.57 -22.56 24.27
CA GLY A 262 -13.31 -21.88 24.54
C GLY A 262 -12.97 -21.92 26.03
N ASN A 263 -11.85 -22.53 26.39
CA ASN A 263 -11.35 -22.51 27.76
C ASN A 263 -10.78 -21.10 28.05
N VAL A 264 -11.40 -20.40 29.01
CA VAL A 264 -10.97 -19.10 29.55
C VAL A 264 -9.48 -19.09 29.96
N ASP A 265 -8.91 -20.24 30.33
CA ASP A 265 -7.51 -20.35 30.77
C ASP A 265 -6.49 -20.35 29.62
N LYS A 266 -6.89 -20.68 28.39
CA LYS A 266 -5.97 -20.86 27.25
C LYS A 266 -6.19 -19.86 26.11
N GLY A 267 -7.26 -19.07 26.16
CA GLY A 267 -7.57 -18.05 25.16
C GLY A 267 -8.19 -18.60 23.87
N PRO A 268 -8.58 -17.71 22.94
CA PRO A 268 -9.40 -18.03 21.77
C PRO A 268 -8.66 -18.75 20.63
N ALA A 269 -7.48 -19.31 20.82
CA ALA A 269 -6.87 -20.20 19.81
C ALA A 269 -6.45 -21.55 20.38
N ALA A 270 -6.86 -21.87 21.59
CA ALA A 270 -6.48 -23.11 22.26
C ALA A 270 -7.23 -24.36 21.77
N GLY A 271 -7.80 -24.34 20.57
CA GLY A 271 -8.57 -25.47 20.03
C GLY A 271 -7.88 -26.18 18.88
N ASN A 272 -8.53 -27.23 18.36
CA ASN A 272 -7.93 -28.10 17.35
C ASN A 272 -7.86 -27.42 15.98
N PRO A 273 -6.85 -27.77 15.14
CA PRO A 273 -6.72 -27.26 13.79
C PRO A 273 -8.00 -27.46 12.98
N CYS A 274 -8.42 -26.45 12.23
CA CYS A 274 -9.66 -26.45 11.44
C CYS A 274 -9.92 -27.73 10.63
N PRO A 275 -8.93 -28.32 9.93
CA PRO A 275 -9.14 -29.57 9.18
C PRO A 275 -9.54 -30.77 10.03
N SER A 276 -9.26 -30.76 11.34
CA SER A 276 -9.60 -31.85 12.26
C SER A 276 -11.05 -31.79 12.75
N GLN A 277 -11.72 -30.64 12.61
CA GLN A 277 -13.10 -30.45 13.03
C GLN A 277 -14.04 -30.93 11.93
N VAL A 278 -14.67 -32.09 12.13
CA VAL A 278 -15.56 -32.73 11.16
C VAL A 278 -16.89 -33.10 11.80
N GLN A 279 -17.99 -32.75 11.16
CA GLN A 279 -19.36 -33.07 11.61
C GLN A 279 -20.17 -33.73 10.49
N LYS A 280 -21.28 -34.40 10.85
CA LYS A 280 -22.23 -34.96 9.89
C LYS A 280 -22.99 -33.84 9.17
N VAL A 281 -23.33 -34.03 7.90
CA VAL A 281 -24.05 -33.03 7.10
C VAL A 281 -25.52 -33.40 6.92
N SER A 282 -26.42 -32.47 7.25
CA SER A 282 -27.86 -32.59 7.02
C SER A 282 -28.51 -31.24 6.77
N GLU A 283 -29.58 -31.22 5.97
CA GLU A 283 -30.39 -30.03 5.68
C GLU A 283 -31.49 -29.78 6.74
N CYS A 284 -31.87 -30.80 7.51
CA CYS A 284 -32.86 -30.68 8.58
C CYS A 284 -32.72 -31.79 9.63
N SER A 285 -33.42 -31.64 10.76
CA SER A 285 -33.31 -32.58 11.89
C SER A 285 -33.91 -33.97 11.67
N SER A 286 -34.83 -34.07 10.72
CA SER A 286 -35.45 -35.32 10.26
C SER A 286 -34.90 -35.81 8.92
N CYS A 287 -33.99 -35.07 8.29
CA CYS A 287 -33.46 -35.39 6.97
C CYS A 287 -32.37 -36.47 7.06
N PRO A 288 -32.23 -37.36 6.06
CA PRO A 288 -31.10 -38.29 5.99
C PRO A 288 -29.75 -37.57 5.94
N VAL A 289 -28.74 -38.17 6.56
CA VAL A 289 -27.36 -37.69 6.53
C VAL A 289 -26.79 -37.84 5.13
N LYS A 290 -26.33 -36.75 4.53
CA LYS A 290 -25.76 -36.78 3.17
C LYS A 290 -24.23 -36.95 3.13
N GLY A 291 -23.55 -36.85 4.28
CA GLY A 291 -22.10 -37.02 4.36
C GLY A 291 -21.48 -36.42 5.61
N LYS A 292 -20.20 -36.07 5.51
CA LYS A 292 -19.44 -35.30 6.51
C LYS A 292 -18.83 -34.07 5.84
N THR A 293 -18.70 -32.98 6.58
CA THR A 293 -17.97 -31.77 6.16
C THR A 293 -17.08 -31.32 7.31
N SER A 294 -15.99 -30.67 6.95
CA SER A 294 -15.08 -30.02 7.87
C SER A 294 -15.35 -28.52 7.98
N GLN A 295 -14.89 -27.91 9.08
CA GLN A 295 -14.82 -26.45 9.24
C GLN A 295 -14.03 -25.82 8.10
N TRP A 296 -12.93 -26.47 7.71
CA TRP A 296 -12.06 -26.07 6.61
C TRP A 296 -12.81 -25.93 5.28
N GLU A 297 -13.58 -26.94 4.88
CA GLU A 297 -14.33 -26.92 3.62
C GLU A 297 -15.34 -25.76 3.56
N GLN A 298 -16.03 -25.48 4.66
CA GLN A 298 -16.95 -24.36 4.74
C GLN A 298 -16.22 -23.00 4.68
N ALA A 299 -15.12 -22.84 5.44
CA ALA A 299 -14.34 -21.62 5.45
C ALA A 299 -13.77 -21.29 4.07
N ILE A 300 -13.22 -22.30 3.38
CA ILE A 300 -12.74 -22.16 2.00
C ILE A 300 -13.88 -21.78 1.05
N ALA A 301 -15.06 -22.42 1.17
CA ALA A 301 -16.17 -22.14 0.27
C ALA A 301 -16.60 -20.67 0.35
N ALA A 302 -16.74 -20.12 1.56
CA ALA A 302 -17.04 -18.70 1.77
C ALA A 302 -15.95 -17.78 1.15
N GLN A 303 -14.67 -18.10 1.38
CA GLN A 303 -13.56 -17.30 0.84
C GLN A 303 -13.42 -17.38 -0.67
N ASN A 304 -13.65 -18.54 -1.27
CA ASN A 304 -13.68 -18.69 -2.72
C ASN A 304 -14.82 -17.88 -3.34
N ALA A 305 -16.00 -17.87 -2.71
CA ALA A 305 -17.12 -17.03 -3.15
C ALA A 305 -16.76 -15.54 -3.09
N MET A 306 -16.12 -15.07 -2.02
CA MET A 306 -15.61 -13.70 -1.93
C MET A 306 -14.60 -13.37 -3.04
N ASN A 307 -13.58 -14.22 -3.21
CA ASN A 307 -12.54 -14.01 -4.22
C ASN A 307 -13.13 -13.97 -5.64
N ALA A 308 -14.15 -14.77 -5.93
CA ALA A 308 -14.88 -14.72 -7.19
C ALA A 308 -15.58 -13.36 -7.39
N LYS A 309 -16.17 -12.78 -6.34
CA LYS A 309 -16.80 -11.45 -6.42
C LYS A 309 -15.79 -10.32 -6.54
N ILE A 310 -14.63 -10.41 -5.89
CA ILE A 310 -13.51 -9.47 -6.09
C ILE A 310 -13.03 -9.52 -7.55
N ALA A 311 -12.84 -10.73 -8.10
CA ALA A 311 -12.45 -10.91 -9.50
C ALA A 311 -13.51 -10.35 -10.46
N ALA A 312 -14.80 -10.54 -10.17
CA ALA A 312 -15.89 -9.98 -10.95
C ALA A 312 -15.89 -8.43 -10.92
N ALA A 313 -15.64 -7.82 -9.75
CA ALA A 313 -15.52 -6.36 -9.62
C ALA A 313 -14.31 -5.82 -10.43
N VAL A 314 -13.17 -6.52 -10.40
CA VAL A 314 -12.02 -6.18 -11.25
C VAL A 314 -12.40 -6.23 -12.73
N GLY A 315 -13.04 -7.32 -13.17
CA GLY A 315 -13.48 -7.48 -14.56
C GLY A 315 -14.47 -6.38 -14.99
N SER A 316 -15.45 -6.05 -14.14
CA SER A 316 -16.41 -4.98 -14.35
C SER A 316 -15.71 -3.62 -14.55
N VAL A 317 -14.76 -3.27 -13.67
CA VAL A 317 -14.02 -2.00 -13.78
C VAL A 317 -13.08 -1.98 -14.98
N GLN A 318 -12.46 -3.11 -15.35
CA GLN A 318 -11.68 -3.20 -16.59
C GLN A 318 -12.55 -2.94 -17.83
N GLN A 319 -13.80 -3.42 -17.86
CA GLN A 319 -14.72 -3.11 -18.97
C GLN A 319 -15.14 -1.65 -18.96
N TRP A 320 -15.47 -1.10 -17.79
CA TRP A 320 -15.74 0.34 -17.64
C TRP A 320 -14.55 1.17 -18.16
N ALA A 321 -13.32 0.85 -17.76
CA ALA A 321 -12.11 1.59 -18.14
C ALA A 321 -11.92 1.66 -19.66
N LYS A 322 -12.25 0.60 -20.42
CA LYS A 322 -12.17 0.60 -21.90
C LYS A 322 -13.08 1.66 -22.55
N THR A 323 -14.13 2.08 -21.87
CA THR A 323 -15.08 3.10 -22.35
C THR A 323 -14.71 4.52 -21.94
N GLN A 324 -13.72 4.70 -21.06
CA GLN A 324 -13.38 6.00 -20.50
C GLN A 324 -12.16 6.61 -21.18
N PRO A 325 -12.25 7.84 -21.71
CA PRO A 325 -11.10 8.53 -22.28
C PRO A 325 -9.97 8.71 -21.26
N GLY A 326 -8.74 8.34 -21.62
CA GLY A 326 -7.56 8.56 -20.78
C GLY A 326 -7.41 7.60 -19.59
N ILE A 327 -8.21 6.52 -19.53
CA ILE A 327 -8.07 5.47 -18.52
C ILE A 327 -7.71 4.15 -19.21
N SER A 328 -6.64 3.51 -18.75
CA SER A 328 -6.21 2.20 -19.29
C SER A 328 -6.78 1.07 -18.45
N ALA A 329 -7.53 0.15 -19.08
CA ALA A 329 -7.95 -1.10 -18.44
C ALA A 329 -6.74 -1.96 -18.01
N GLY A 330 -5.61 -1.84 -18.73
CA GLY A 330 -4.36 -2.52 -18.39
C GLY A 330 -3.73 -2.01 -17.09
N ASN A 331 -4.16 -0.86 -16.57
CA ASN A 331 -3.70 -0.33 -15.28
C ASN A 331 -4.41 -0.96 -14.09
N LEU A 332 -5.39 -1.86 -14.26
CA LEU A 332 -5.98 -2.64 -13.17
C LEU A 332 -5.67 -4.11 -13.40
N GLN A 333 -4.93 -4.72 -12.50
CA GLN A 333 -4.52 -6.11 -12.57
C GLN A 333 -4.89 -6.84 -11.27
N MET A 334 -4.93 -8.16 -11.33
CA MET A 334 -5.21 -8.99 -10.17
C MET A 334 -4.15 -10.06 -10.02
N ALA A 335 -3.79 -10.36 -8.78
CA ALA A 335 -2.90 -11.45 -8.43
C ALA A 335 -3.56 -12.39 -7.42
N VAL A 336 -3.22 -13.67 -7.54
CA VAL A 336 -3.73 -14.74 -6.68
C VAL A 336 -2.56 -15.29 -5.87
N PRO A 337 -2.63 -15.31 -4.53
CA PRO A 337 -1.60 -15.94 -3.72
C PRO A 337 -1.54 -17.45 -3.98
N ASP A 338 -0.38 -18.06 -3.72
CA ASP A 338 -0.22 -19.51 -3.78
C ASP A 338 -1.00 -20.13 -2.62
N GLN A 339 -2.21 -20.61 -2.93
CA GLN A 339 -3.14 -21.17 -1.97
C GLN A 339 -2.57 -22.42 -1.28
N GLY A 340 -1.79 -23.24 -1.99
CA GLY A 340 -1.22 -24.46 -1.43
C GLY A 340 -0.05 -24.19 -0.48
N ALA A 341 0.87 -23.31 -0.88
CA ALA A 341 1.96 -22.87 -0.01
C ALA A 341 1.43 -22.13 1.22
N TRP A 342 0.38 -21.33 1.05
CA TRP A 342 -0.25 -20.60 2.14
C TRP A 342 -0.77 -21.51 3.28
N GLN A 343 -1.44 -22.61 2.95
CA GLN A 343 -1.97 -23.55 3.94
C GLN A 343 -0.89 -24.09 4.88
N GLN A 344 0.33 -24.26 4.37
CA GLN A 344 1.50 -24.71 5.12
C GLN A 344 2.13 -23.61 5.99
N HIS A 345 1.66 -22.37 5.82
CA HIS A 345 2.22 -21.16 6.42
C HIS A 345 1.18 -20.36 7.20
N GLN A 346 0.02 -20.93 7.52
CA GLN A 346 -0.83 -20.42 8.59
C GLN A 346 -0.10 -20.59 9.91
N ALA A 347 -0.27 -19.70 10.88
CA ALA A 347 0.39 -19.78 12.18
C ALA A 347 -0.14 -20.98 12.99
N PRO A 348 0.52 -22.16 13.00
CA PRO A 348 0.04 -23.33 13.70
C PRO A 348 0.70 -23.31 15.07
N ASP A 349 -0.02 -22.86 16.10
CA ASP A 349 0.36 -22.89 17.51
C ASP A 349 1.87 -22.74 17.80
N LYS A 350 2.27 -21.53 18.21
CA LYS A 350 3.59 -21.13 18.76
C LYS A 350 4.56 -20.38 17.84
N ASP A 351 4.17 -19.97 16.64
CA ASP A 351 4.95 -18.92 15.95
C ASP A 351 4.52 -17.56 16.54
N PRO A 352 5.26 -17.02 17.54
CA PRO A 352 4.72 -16.10 18.56
C PRO A 352 4.64 -14.65 18.06
N TRP A 353 4.61 -14.45 16.76
CA TRP A 353 5.02 -13.19 16.18
C TRP A 353 3.88 -12.17 16.03
N VAL A 354 2.63 -12.55 16.28
CA VAL A 354 1.52 -11.60 16.32
C VAL A 354 0.71 -11.70 17.60
N PHE A 355 0.23 -12.88 17.96
CA PHE A 355 -0.53 -13.10 19.19
C PHE A 355 -0.26 -14.51 19.67
N ALA A 356 -0.06 -14.68 20.98
CA ALA A 356 -0.49 -15.92 21.57
C ALA A 356 -2.01 -15.92 21.38
N ASN A 357 -2.52 -16.82 20.55
CA ASN A 357 -3.94 -16.95 20.22
C ASN A 357 -4.53 -16.15 19.04
N ASP A 358 -3.73 -15.88 17.99
CA ASP A 358 -4.34 -15.53 16.69
C ASP A 358 -5.29 -16.66 16.28
N THR A 359 -6.51 -16.33 15.85
CA THR A 359 -7.52 -17.32 15.46
C THR A 359 -7.24 -17.92 14.09
N TRP A 360 -5.97 -17.95 13.64
CA TRP A 360 -5.49 -18.41 12.33
C TRP A 360 -6.07 -17.66 11.14
N ILE A 361 -6.48 -16.40 11.36
CA ILE A 361 -6.91 -15.52 10.28
C ILE A 361 -5.70 -15.03 9.49
N HIS A 362 -4.54 -14.87 10.13
CA HIS A 362 -3.40 -14.15 9.58
C HIS A 362 -2.28 -15.07 9.07
N PRO A 363 -1.38 -14.54 8.20
CA PRO A 363 -0.20 -15.29 7.77
C PRO A 363 0.68 -15.71 8.94
N SER A 364 1.65 -16.59 8.68
CA SER A 364 2.94 -16.61 9.39
C SER A 364 3.94 -15.67 8.71
N LYS A 365 5.14 -15.51 9.29
CA LYS A 365 6.25 -14.79 8.62
C LYS A 365 6.55 -15.37 7.23
N ALA A 366 6.51 -16.69 7.09
CA ALA A 366 6.66 -17.38 5.81
C ALA A 366 5.50 -17.09 4.86
N GLY A 367 4.28 -17.00 5.38
CA GLY A 367 3.09 -16.59 4.61
C GLY A 367 3.23 -15.18 4.04
N HIS A 368 3.70 -14.21 4.84
CA HIS A 368 3.98 -12.88 4.32
C HIS A 368 5.13 -12.83 3.31
N ALA A 369 6.14 -13.71 3.42
CA ALA A 369 7.20 -13.84 2.43
C ALA A 369 6.66 -14.36 1.08
N GLN A 370 5.73 -15.31 1.14
CA GLN A 370 5.01 -15.81 -0.02
C GLN A 370 4.19 -14.68 -0.67
N LEU A 371 3.47 -13.89 0.13
CA LEU A 371 2.69 -12.75 -0.38
C LEU A 371 3.59 -11.71 -1.04
N ALA A 372 4.72 -11.39 -0.42
CA ALA A 372 5.73 -10.49 -0.98
C ALA A 372 6.21 -10.97 -2.36
N LYS A 373 6.56 -12.26 -2.48
CA LYS A 373 6.97 -12.87 -3.74
C LYS A 373 5.87 -12.81 -4.80
N THR A 374 4.62 -13.07 -4.41
CA THR A 374 3.45 -13.01 -5.31
C THR A 374 3.26 -11.61 -5.86
N VAL A 375 3.24 -10.61 -4.96
CA VAL A 375 3.09 -9.21 -5.31
C VAL A 375 4.24 -8.76 -6.21
N THR A 376 5.49 -9.09 -5.86
CA THR A 376 6.66 -8.75 -6.67
C THR A 376 6.59 -9.36 -8.07
N GLY A 377 6.25 -10.64 -8.18
CA GLY A 377 6.09 -11.32 -9.47
C GLY A 377 4.98 -10.71 -10.32
N ALA A 378 3.82 -10.44 -9.71
CA ALA A 378 2.68 -9.85 -10.39
C ALA A 378 2.95 -8.41 -10.85
N MET A 379 3.51 -7.58 -9.98
CA MET A 379 3.90 -6.20 -10.31
C MET A 379 4.95 -6.16 -11.44
N CYS A 380 5.88 -7.12 -11.46
CA CYS A 380 6.83 -7.24 -12.56
C CYS A 380 6.14 -7.60 -13.86
N SER A 381 5.32 -8.65 -13.85
CA SER A 381 4.61 -9.11 -15.05
C SER A 381 3.62 -8.08 -15.59
N ALA A 382 2.94 -7.36 -14.71
CA ALA A 382 1.87 -6.42 -15.06
C ALA A 382 2.41 -5.06 -15.49
N PHE A 383 3.41 -4.55 -14.77
CA PHE A 383 3.77 -3.14 -14.83
C PHE A 383 5.28 -2.90 -15.02
N GLY A 384 6.08 -3.96 -15.14
CA GLY A 384 7.55 -3.89 -15.19
C GLY A 384 8.20 -3.58 -13.84
N GLN A 385 7.40 -3.53 -12.76
CA GLN A 385 7.85 -3.13 -11.43
C GLN A 385 8.56 -4.29 -10.72
N TRP A 386 9.76 -4.05 -10.18
CA TRP A 386 10.53 -5.05 -9.41
C TRP A 386 10.96 -6.30 -10.20
N CYS A 387 11.22 -6.18 -11.51
CA CYS A 387 11.71 -7.28 -12.34
C CYS A 387 13.20 -7.65 -12.12
N GLY A 388 13.48 -8.94 -11.90
CA GLY A 388 14.83 -9.53 -11.87
C GLY A 388 15.69 -9.22 -10.64
N THR A 389 17.01 -9.42 -10.73
CA THR A 389 17.98 -8.83 -9.80
C THR A 389 18.20 -7.37 -10.19
N GLN A 390 17.23 -6.50 -9.84
CA GLN A 390 17.35 -5.03 -9.82
C GLN A 390 18.28 -4.47 -10.91
N PRO A 391 17.81 -4.26 -12.16
CA PRO A 391 17.06 -3.04 -12.46
C PRO A 391 15.99 -3.17 -13.57
N ALA A 392 14.96 -2.32 -13.54
CA ALA A 392 14.74 -1.29 -14.57
C ALA A 392 13.34 -0.66 -14.46
N TRP A 393 13.32 0.67 -14.28
CA TRP A 393 12.16 1.49 -14.64
C TRP A 393 12.45 2.19 -15.97
N VAL A 394 11.73 1.83 -17.05
CA VAL A 394 11.25 2.73 -18.14
C VAL A 394 10.08 1.99 -18.80
N ASP A 395 8.92 2.58 -19.14
CA ASP A 395 8.73 3.57 -20.20
C ASP A 395 7.64 4.63 -19.88
N ALA A 396 7.91 5.88 -20.30
CA ALA A 396 7.12 7.08 -20.07
C ALA A 396 5.91 7.24 -21.02
N PRO A 397 4.84 7.99 -20.65
CA PRO A 397 3.86 8.48 -21.62
C PRO A 397 4.32 9.78 -22.30
N THR A 398 3.87 9.95 -23.54
CA THR A 398 4.26 10.98 -24.51
C THR A 398 3.93 12.41 -24.06
N VAL A 399 4.88 13.32 -24.32
CA VAL A 399 4.92 14.72 -23.87
C VAL A 399 4.29 15.65 -24.93
N ALA A 400 3.31 16.48 -24.54
CA ALA A 400 2.72 17.54 -25.36
C ALA A 400 3.68 18.73 -25.58
N LYS A 401 3.46 19.48 -26.67
CA LYS A 401 4.27 20.66 -27.01
C LYS A 401 3.93 21.85 -26.12
N ALA A 402 4.94 22.64 -25.83
CA ALA A 402 4.92 23.55 -24.71
C ALA A 402 4.79 25.03 -25.15
N THR A 403 3.98 25.82 -24.44
CA THR A 403 3.44 27.17 -24.81
C THR A 403 4.28 28.43 -24.48
N VAL A 404 5.50 28.31 -23.96
CA VAL A 404 6.34 29.41 -23.37
C VAL A 404 7.84 29.12 -23.57
N THR A 405 8.50 29.85 -24.45
CA THR A 405 9.92 29.67 -24.76
C THR A 405 10.81 29.83 -23.53
N GLN A 406 11.65 28.82 -23.27
CA GLN A 406 12.61 28.79 -22.18
C GLN A 406 13.98 29.34 -22.61
N VAL A 407 14.68 30.06 -21.73
CA VAL A 407 16.02 30.62 -21.99
C VAL A 407 16.95 30.29 -20.83
N LEU A 408 18.18 29.81 -21.05
CA LEU A 408 19.13 29.52 -19.97
C LEU A 408 19.45 30.75 -19.12
N LYS A 409 19.54 30.57 -17.80
CA LYS A 409 19.98 31.56 -16.83
C LYS A 409 21.45 31.33 -16.50
N GLY A 410 22.31 31.85 -17.38
CA GLY A 410 23.76 31.72 -17.28
C GLY A 410 24.41 31.59 -18.66
N LYS A 411 25.75 31.53 -18.70
CA LYS A 411 26.50 31.32 -19.94
C LYS A 411 27.21 29.98 -19.88
N VAL A 412 27.10 29.21 -20.97
CA VAL A 412 27.91 28.01 -21.17
C VAL A 412 29.32 28.46 -21.57
N PRO A 413 30.38 27.97 -20.92
CA PRO A 413 31.74 28.28 -21.30
C PRO A 413 32.02 27.78 -22.72
N THR A 414 32.66 28.60 -23.56
CA THR A 414 33.05 28.17 -24.91
C THR A 414 34.45 27.53 -24.96
N LYS A 415 35.20 27.63 -23.85
CA LYS A 415 36.54 27.05 -23.66
C LYS A 415 36.66 26.46 -22.25
N ALA A 416 37.33 25.32 -22.12
CA ALA A 416 37.64 24.70 -20.83
C ALA A 416 39.02 24.03 -20.88
N LYS A 417 39.65 23.84 -19.72
CA LYS A 417 40.91 23.12 -19.61
C LYS A 417 40.67 21.61 -19.46
N ASN A 418 41.57 20.80 -19.99
CA ASN A 418 41.53 19.35 -19.78
C ASN A 418 41.67 18.99 -18.28
N LYS A 419 40.93 17.98 -17.85
CA LYS A 419 40.77 17.48 -16.46
C LYS A 419 40.24 18.51 -15.46
N VAL A 420 39.58 19.58 -15.91
CA VAL A 420 38.92 20.56 -15.05
C VAL A 420 37.42 20.32 -15.02
N ALA A 421 36.82 20.46 -13.84
CA ALA A 421 35.38 20.48 -13.66
C ALA A 421 34.87 21.91 -13.85
N VAL A 422 33.83 22.08 -14.67
CA VAL A 422 33.19 23.38 -14.88
C VAL A 422 31.70 23.25 -14.66
N ASP A 423 31.16 24.16 -13.89
CA ASP A 423 29.73 24.25 -13.60
C ASP A 423 28.96 24.80 -14.80
N LEU A 424 27.82 24.19 -15.12
CA LEU A 424 26.95 24.61 -16.21
C LEU A 424 25.68 25.29 -15.67
N PRO A 425 25.03 26.16 -16.46
CA PRO A 425 23.78 26.79 -16.04
C PRO A 425 22.70 25.76 -15.72
N HIS A 426 22.32 25.63 -14.46
CA HIS A 426 21.39 24.62 -13.95
C HIS A 426 19.91 25.04 -14.01
N ARG A 427 19.61 26.28 -14.45
CA ARG A 427 18.23 26.81 -14.55
C ARG A 427 17.99 27.64 -15.81
N THR A 428 16.73 27.74 -16.21
CA THR A 428 16.24 28.73 -17.17
C THR A 428 15.90 30.05 -16.46
N LYS A 429 15.71 31.15 -17.20
CA LYS A 429 15.23 32.43 -16.67
C LYS A 429 13.84 32.29 -16.05
N GLN A 430 13.07 31.30 -16.50
CA GLN A 430 11.77 30.89 -15.97
C GLN A 430 11.89 29.89 -14.81
N GLN A 431 13.09 29.76 -14.23
CA GLN A 431 13.41 28.98 -13.02
C GLN A 431 13.28 27.46 -13.15
N ASN A 432 13.02 26.94 -14.35
CA ASN A 432 12.98 25.50 -14.60
C ASN A 432 14.38 24.91 -14.57
N ALA A 433 14.52 23.71 -13.98
CA ALA A 433 15.79 23.00 -13.95
C ALA A 433 16.27 22.65 -15.37
N VAL A 434 17.57 22.78 -15.60
CA VAL A 434 18.23 22.49 -16.87
C VAL A 434 19.15 21.30 -16.64
N GLY A 435 18.77 20.14 -17.15
CA GLY A 435 19.65 18.98 -17.18
C GLY A 435 20.61 19.07 -18.37
N TRP A 436 21.88 18.72 -18.13
CA TRP A 436 22.90 18.65 -19.17
C TRP A 436 23.19 17.22 -19.60
N THR A 437 23.39 17.03 -20.90
CA THR A 437 23.89 15.76 -21.47
C THR A 437 25.05 16.03 -22.42
N SER A 438 26.00 15.09 -22.52
CA SER A 438 27.14 15.18 -23.44
C SER A 438 26.89 14.31 -24.67
N LEU A 439 26.98 14.89 -25.87
CA LEU A 439 26.95 14.15 -27.14
C LEU A 439 28.32 13.55 -27.48
N THR A 440 29.38 13.96 -26.78
CA THR A 440 30.74 13.45 -26.95
C THR A 440 31.25 12.94 -25.60
N PRO A 441 30.66 11.86 -25.05
CA PRO A 441 30.93 11.40 -23.69
C PRO A 441 32.40 10.99 -23.48
N LYS A 442 33.12 10.62 -24.55
CA LYS A 442 34.55 10.30 -24.52
C LYS A 442 35.47 11.52 -24.28
N ILE A 443 34.97 12.74 -24.54
CA ILE A 443 35.72 14.01 -24.40
C ILE A 443 35.34 14.72 -23.10
N CYS A 444 34.08 14.61 -22.68
CA CYS A 444 33.57 15.24 -21.47
C CYS A 444 32.49 14.38 -20.81
N GLY A 445 32.57 14.25 -19.49
CA GLY A 445 31.60 13.57 -18.63
C GLY A 445 30.81 14.58 -17.80
N ILE A 446 29.52 14.30 -17.60
CA ILE A 446 28.63 15.10 -16.76
C ILE A 446 28.38 14.31 -15.49
N HIS A 447 28.59 14.94 -14.34
CA HIS A 447 28.48 14.36 -13.01
C HIS A 447 27.37 15.08 -12.22
N GLU A 448 26.91 14.50 -11.11
CA GLU A 448 25.78 15.00 -10.31
C GLU A 448 25.74 16.54 -10.21
N GLY A 449 24.60 17.15 -10.55
CA GLY A 449 24.37 18.60 -10.39
C GLY A 449 24.97 19.52 -11.46
N ASP A 450 24.96 19.13 -12.75
CA ASP A 450 25.37 19.97 -13.90
C ASP A 450 26.88 20.25 -14.03
N LEU A 451 27.69 19.56 -13.23
CA LEU A 451 29.15 19.65 -13.26
C LEU A 451 29.74 18.83 -14.41
N VAL A 452 30.49 19.47 -15.32
CA VAL A 452 31.12 18.80 -16.46
C VAL A 452 32.62 18.70 -16.28
N THR A 453 33.13 17.47 -16.31
CA THR A 453 34.58 17.17 -16.33
C THR A 453 35.04 16.92 -17.75
N TYR A 454 35.99 17.71 -18.24
CA TYR A 454 36.59 17.53 -19.57
C TYR A 454 37.79 16.59 -19.44
N LYS A 455 37.89 15.56 -20.27
CA LYS A 455 38.85 14.46 -20.08
C LYS A 455 39.93 14.37 -21.18
N LYS A 456 39.70 15.01 -22.33
CA LYS A 456 40.61 15.01 -23.49
C LYS A 456 40.48 16.31 -24.29
N ASP A 457 41.55 16.71 -24.95
CA ASP A 457 41.57 17.88 -25.84
C ASP A 457 40.63 17.65 -27.03
N GLY A 458 39.94 18.69 -27.48
CA GLY A 458 39.00 18.59 -28.60
C GLY A 458 37.74 19.43 -28.42
N LYS A 459 36.66 19.05 -29.11
CA LYS A 459 35.36 19.74 -29.04
C LYS A 459 34.38 18.88 -28.23
N CYS A 460 34.09 19.30 -27.01
CA CYS A 460 33.01 18.74 -26.21
C CYS A 460 31.67 19.33 -26.66
N LYS A 461 30.71 18.49 -27.05
CA LYS A 461 29.35 18.92 -27.40
C LYS A 461 28.41 18.59 -26.25
N VAL A 462 27.81 19.61 -25.64
CA VAL A 462 26.84 19.45 -24.55
C VAL A 462 25.46 19.96 -24.96
N VAL A 463 24.43 19.40 -24.35
CA VAL A 463 23.03 19.71 -24.64
C VAL A 463 22.32 20.03 -23.34
N ALA A 464 21.85 21.26 -23.21
CA ALA A 464 20.95 21.66 -22.14
C ALA A 464 19.53 21.25 -22.49
N SER A 465 18.82 20.70 -21.52
CA SER A 465 17.40 20.35 -21.63
C SER A 465 16.66 20.82 -20.39
N ALA A 466 15.54 21.54 -20.55
CA ALA A 466 14.70 21.97 -19.42
C ALA A 466 13.23 21.61 -19.65
N VAL A 467 12.55 21.26 -18.56
CA VAL A 467 11.16 20.77 -18.52
C VAL A 467 10.38 21.57 -17.48
N ARG A 468 9.10 21.86 -17.77
CA ARG A 468 8.12 22.41 -16.82
C ARG A 468 7.09 21.30 -16.57
N SER A 469 6.66 21.11 -15.33
CA SER A 469 5.79 20.01 -14.86
C SER A 469 4.64 19.65 -15.82
N GLY A 470 4.34 18.35 -15.94
CA GLY A 470 3.25 17.82 -16.76
C GLY A 470 3.58 17.82 -18.24
N ASN A 471 4.07 16.69 -18.76
CA ASN A 471 4.21 16.40 -20.20
C ASN A 471 4.72 17.54 -21.11
N GLU A 472 5.60 18.46 -20.69
CA GLU A 472 6.14 19.55 -21.55
C GLU A 472 7.69 19.52 -21.69
N LYS A 473 8.26 19.10 -22.83
CA LYS A 473 9.68 19.38 -23.17
C LYS A 473 9.74 20.77 -23.82
N LYS A 474 10.37 21.73 -23.15
CA LYS A 474 10.25 23.16 -23.53
C LYS A 474 11.58 23.88 -23.77
N HIS A 475 12.73 23.28 -23.47
CA HIS A 475 14.05 23.79 -23.86
C HIS A 475 14.97 22.66 -24.31
N ARG A 476 15.60 22.80 -25.49
CA ARG A 476 16.77 22.01 -25.88
C ARG A 476 17.73 22.88 -26.67
N SER A 477 18.94 23.06 -26.17
CA SER A 477 19.96 23.91 -26.81
C SER A 477 21.30 23.20 -26.80
N LYS A 478 22.01 23.28 -27.92
CA LYS A 478 23.30 22.60 -28.12
C LYS A 478 24.43 23.61 -28.02
N TYR A 479 25.48 23.24 -27.30
CA TYR A 479 26.67 24.06 -27.11
C TYR A 479 27.93 23.26 -27.41
N VAL A 480 28.97 23.97 -27.81
CA VAL A 480 30.30 23.40 -28.07
C VAL A 480 31.32 24.09 -27.19
N VAL A 481 31.98 23.30 -26.35
CA VAL A 481 33.08 23.73 -25.48
C VAL A 481 34.38 23.20 -26.06
N ARG A 482 35.34 24.09 -26.35
CA ARG A 482 36.67 23.70 -26.81
C ARG A 482 37.56 23.37 -25.61
N VAL A 483 37.98 22.12 -25.51
CA VAL A 483 38.88 21.63 -24.45
C VAL A 483 40.32 21.75 -24.94
N LYS A 484 41.16 22.40 -24.14
CA LYS A 484 42.59 22.60 -24.40
C LYS A 484 43.43 22.30 -23.16
#